data_AF-A0A917VTH6-F1
#
_entry.id   AF-A0A917VTH6-F1
#
_cell.length_a   1.000
_cell.length_b   1.000
_cell.length_c   1.000
_cell.angle_alpha   90.00
_cell.angle_beta   90.00
_cell.angle_gamma   90.00
#
_symmetry.space_group_name_H-M   'P 1'
#
loop_
_entity.id
_entity.type
_entity.pdbx_description
1 polymer ?
#
loop_
_entity_poly.entity_id
_entity_poly.type
_entity_poly.pdbx_seq_one_letter_code
_entity_poly.pdbx_strand_id
1 'polypeptide(L)'
;MRRRLRALLAVATLPLVIAGMLLAARPVTAASLTRVTNFGNNPTNLNMYIYVPDRVAAQPALLVLVHYCGGSASAIFGGNGRDFVTAADRYGYIIVLPEATRSEKCFDVSTANALRRDGGGDSTAIMSMVAYTRQRYNVDPGRIVVSGFSSGAMMTNVLAAQYPDVFSAASAYSGVPAGCFATTNGSLWNSQCSGGNLIKTAQQWGDQARAMYPGYTGRYPRIQLWHGNTDTTLAYPNFGEEIKQWTNLHGLSQTPAFTDHPQSSWTRTRYGTTTTQATIEGISISGVGHQLPMTGQLAYAISFLGLDGTTSPSPTPTPTGPTPTPSPTPTPTPGGSGPIKGVASGRCIDVPGASTTDGTQVALWDCNGQANQTWASTSAQEIKVYGNKCLDAAGTGNGTKVQIYSCHGGANQQWRVNSDGSITGVQSNLCLDVSGAATANGSKIQLYSCHGGNNQKWTWTR
;
A
#
# COMPACT_ATOMS: atom_id res chain seq x y z
N MET A 1 -88.81 55.34 14.54
CA MET A 1 -88.73 55.46 16.01
C MET A 1 -88.71 54.05 16.60
N ARG A 2 -87.60 53.61 17.23
CA ARG A 2 -87.41 52.35 18.01
C ARG A 2 -87.55 51.04 17.19
N ARG A 3 -86.90 49.90 17.46
CA ARG A 3 -85.76 49.43 18.29
C ARG A 3 -85.46 47.99 17.82
N ARG A 4 -84.16 47.66 17.66
CA ARG A 4 -83.40 46.42 18.01
C ARG A 4 -84.04 45.03 17.85
N LEU A 5 -83.35 44.09 17.17
CA LEU A 5 -82.46 43.06 17.77
C LEU A 5 -81.68 42.31 16.67
N ARG A 6 -80.44 41.87 16.97
CA ARG A 6 -79.47 41.22 16.06
C ARG A 6 -79.43 39.71 16.31
N ALA A 7 -79.18 38.89 15.27
CA ALA A 7 -78.50 37.59 15.39
C ALA A 7 -77.97 37.05 14.04
N LEU A 8 -76.65 36.80 14.04
CA LEU A 8 -75.89 35.69 13.43
C LEU A 8 -76.02 35.35 11.93
N LEU A 9 -74.92 35.52 11.18
CA LEU A 9 -74.59 34.72 10.00
C LEU A 9 -73.16 34.18 10.11
N ALA A 10 -73.05 32.86 10.12
CA ALA A 10 -71.81 32.12 9.92
C ALA A 10 -71.63 31.88 8.42
N VAL A 11 -70.47 32.20 7.86
CA VAL A 11 -70.07 31.82 6.50
C VAL A 11 -68.78 31.01 6.61
N ALA A 12 -68.86 29.75 6.21
CA ALA A 12 -67.77 28.80 6.16
C ALA A 12 -66.81 29.14 5.02
N THR A 13 -65.51 29.15 5.31
CA THR A 13 -64.42 29.29 4.34
C THR A 13 -63.79 27.93 4.06
N LEU A 14 -63.75 27.52 2.78
CA LEU A 14 -63.03 26.33 2.30
C LEU A 14 -61.53 26.65 2.11
N PRO A 15 -60.58 25.82 2.56
CA PRO A 15 -59.16 26.04 2.29
C PRO A 15 -58.71 25.33 0.99
N LEU A 16 -57.80 26.00 0.27
CA LEU A 16 -57.04 25.50 -0.88
C LEU A 16 -56.22 24.25 -0.51
N VAL A 17 -56.34 23.18 -1.29
CA VAL A 17 -55.47 21.99 -1.20
C VAL A 17 -54.20 22.25 -2.01
N ILE A 18 -53.08 22.49 -1.34
CA ILE A 18 -51.73 22.43 -1.93
C ILE A 18 -51.25 20.99 -1.81
N ALA A 19 -51.20 20.26 -2.92
CA ALA A 19 -50.57 18.95 -2.99
C ALA A 19 -49.04 19.10 -2.94
N GLY A 20 -48.47 19.09 -1.73
CA GLY A 20 -47.03 18.98 -1.54
C GLY A 20 -46.55 17.58 -1.88
N MET A 21 -45.78 17.43 -2.96
CA MET A 21 -44.97 16.23 -3.20
C MET A 21 -43.90 16.15 -2.10
N LEU A 22 -44.20 15.45 -1.02
CA LEU A 22 -43.22 14.97 -0.06
C LEU A 22 -42.37 13.90 -0.76
N LEU A 23 -41.21 14.30 -1.29
CA LEU A 23 -40.11 13.36 -1.48
C LEU A 23 -39.78 12.76 -0.11
N ALA A 24 -40.23 11.54 0.12
CA ALA A 24 -39.74 10.75 1.24
C ALA A 24 -38.23 10.58 1.06
N ALA A 25 -37.44 11.33 1.83
CA ALA A 25 -36.01 11.13 1.92
C ALA A 25 -35.78 9.68 2.36
N ARG A 26 -35.16 8.88 1.50
CA ARG A 26 -34.73 7.53 1.89
C ARG A 26 -33.79 7.69 3.10
N PRO A 27 -33.97 6.91 4.18
CA PRO A 27 -33.03 6.97 5.28
C PRO A 27 -31.64 6.62 4.74
N VAL A 28 -30.71 7.58 4.85
CA VAL A 28 -29.30 7.35 4.55
C VAL A 28 -28.76 6.51 5.70
N THR A 29 -28.61 5.20 5.48
CA THR A 29 -27.92 4.33 6.43
C THR A 29 -26.43 4.62 6.34
N ALA A 30 -25.82 5.10 7.43
CA ALA A 30 -24.39 5.33 7.50
C ALA A 30 -23.61 4.01 7.31
N ALA A 31 -22.44 4.09 6.67
CA ALA A 31 -21.51 2.97 6.55
C ALA A 31 -21.30 2.24 7.89
N SER A 32 -21.45 0.92 7.88
CA SER A 32 -21.36 0.08 9.08
C SER A 32 -20.40 -1.09 8.88
N LEU A 33 -19.72 -1.47 9.97
CA LEU A 33 -18.93 -2.69 10.04
C LEU A 33 -19.83 -3.91 9.78
N THR A 34 -19.52 -4.66 8.72
CA THR A 34 -20.39 -5.75 8.24
C THR A 34 -19.66 -7.09 8.33
N ARG A 35 -20.33 -8.12 8.87
CA ARG A 35 -19.78 -9.49 8.90
C ARG A 35 -19.95 -10.16 7.55
N VAL A 36 -18.89 -10.82 7.07
CA VAL A 36 -18.90 -11.65 5.87
C VAL A 36 -18.69 -13.11 6.28
N THR A 37 -19.60 -13.98 5.88
CA THR A 37 -19.58 -15.40 6.28
C THR A 37 -19.05 -16.34 5.20
N ASN A 38 -19.02 -15.92 3.94
CA ASN A 38 -18.53 -16.73 2.82
C ASN A 38 -17.46 -15.97 2.01
N PHE A 39 -16.23 -15.96 2.54
CA PHE A 39 -15.10 -15.24 1.96
C PHE A 39 -14.01 -16.15 1.36
N GLY A 40 -14.26 -17.46 1.26
CA GLY A 40 -13.33 -18.43 0.68
C GLY A 40 -12.69 -19.35 1.71
N ASN A 41 -11.47 -19.82 1.43
CA ASN A 41 -10.75 -20.79 2.25
C ASN A 41 -10.50 -20.25 3.67
N ASN A 42 -11.05 -20.92 4.69
CA ASN A 42 -11.01 -20.48 6.08
C ASN A 42 -10.70 -21.65 7.03
N PRO A 43 -9.47 -22.19 6.98
CA PRO A 43 -9.10 -23.44 7.67
C PRO A 43 -9.14 -23.31 9.20
N THR A 44 -8.99 -22.11 9.74
CA THR A 44 -8.97 -21.84 11.18
C THR A 44 -10.25 -21.21 11.71
N ASN A 45 -11.30 -21.16 10.89
CA ASN A 45 -12.62 -20.63 11.23
C ASN A 45 -12.59 -19.19 11.78
N LEU A 46 -11.82 -18.30 11.16
CA LEU A 46 -11.85 -16.86 11.47
C LEU A 46 -13.19 -16.25 11.06
N ASN A 47 -13.61 -15.20 11.77
CA ASN A 47 -14.63 -14.30 11.29
C ASN A 47 -13.99 -13.24 10.39
N MET A 48 -14.68 -12.86 9.31
CA MET A 48 -14.33 -11.68 8.52
C MET A 48 -15.35 -10.57 8.79
N TYR A 49 -14.84 -9.38 9.11
CA TYR A 49 -15.62 -8.16 9.01
C TYR A 49 -15.00 -7.23 7.98
N ILE A 50 -15.83 -6.44 7.34
CA ILE A 50 -15.43 -5.44 6.36
C ILE A 50 -16.10 -4.11 6.69
N TYR A 51 -15.35 -3.04 6.55
CA TYR A 51 -15.86 -1.68 6.60
C TYR A 51 -15.59 -0.99 5.26
N VAL A 52 -16.67 -0.52 4.65
CA VAL A 52 -16.67 0.19 3.38
C VAL A 52 -17.24 1.58 3.66
N PRO A 53 -16.44 2.65 3.59
CA PRO A 53 -16.92 4.00 3.88
C PRO A 53 -17.97 4.45 2.86
N ASP A 54 -18.82 5.41 3.22
CA ASP A 54 -19.86 5.93 2.33
C ASP A 54 -19.27 6.56 1.04
N ARG A 55 -18.04 7.05 1.13
CA ARG A 55 -17.28 7.65 0.02
C ARG A 55 -16.05 6.80 -0.30
N VAL A 56 -16.26 5.69 -0.99
CA VAL A 56 -15.16 4.85 -1.49
C VAL A 56 -14.44 5.55 -2.65
N ALA A 57 -13.11 5.54 -2.63
CA ALA A 57 -12.31 6.01 -3.75
C ALA A 57 -12.52 5.13 -5.00
N ALA A 58 -12.29 5.67 -6.21
CA ALA A 58 -12.50 4.92 -7.45
C ALA A 58 -11.61 3.66 -7.56
N GLN A 59 -10.42 3.73 -6.98
CA GLN A 59 -9.50 2.62 -6.83
C GLN A 59 -8.98 2.63 -5.38
N PRO A 60 -9.73 2.07 -4.41
CA PRO A 60 -9.44 2.25 -3.01
C PRO A 60 -8.20 1.46 -2.59
N ALA A 61 -7.44 1.99 -1.64
CA ALA A 61 -6.52 1.18 -0.87
C ALA A 61 -7.28 0.14 -0.03
N LEU A 62 -6.59 -0.90 0.41
CA LEU A 62 -7.13 -1.92 1.31
C LEU A 62 -6.23 -2.03 2.53
N LEU A 63 -6.80 -1.71 3.71
CA LEU A 63 -6.16 -1.94 4.99
C LEU A 63 -6.68 -3.26 5.60
N VAL A 64 -5.77 -4.19 5.90
CA VAL A 64 -6.05 -5.30 6.80
C VAL A 64 -5.70 -4.86 8.22
N LEU A 65 -6.70 -4.77 9.10
CA LEU A 65 -6.54 -4.27 10.46
C LEU A 65 -6.75 -5.40 11.49
N VAL A 66 -5.67 -5.83 12.13
CA VAL A 66 -5.61 -7.07 12.91
C VAL A 66 -5.62 -6.79 14.41
N HIS A 67 -6.55 -7.40 15.15
CA HIS A 67 -6.76 -7.12 16.58
C HIS A 67 -5.77 -7.84 17.52
N TYR A 68 -5.77 -7.39 18.77
CA TYR A 68 -4.98 -7.93 19.88
C TYR A 68 -5.67 -9.13 20.58
N CYS A 69 -4.95 -9.88 21.42
CA CYS A 69 -5.54 -10.94 22.25
C CYS A 69 -6.68 -10.43 23.13
N GLY A 70 -7.72 -11.23 23.34
CA GLY A 70 -8.97 -10.79 24.00
C GLY A 70 -9.81 -9.78 23.20
N GLY A 71 -9.32 -9.30 22.05
CA GLY A 71 -10.01 -8.34 21.19
C GLY A 71 -11.03 -8.98 20.24
N SER A 72 -11.63 -8.12 19.42
CA SER A 72 -12.61 -8.45 18.39
C SER A 72 -12.52 -7.44 17.24
N ALA A 73 -13.17 -7.72 16.11
CA ALA A 73 -13.27 -6.75 15.02
C ALA A 73 -14.00 -5.47 15.46
N SER A 74 -15.05 -5.59 16.28
CA SER A 74 -15.78 -4.44 16.80
C SER A 74 -14.95 -3.60 17.79
N ALA A 75 -14.16 -4.25 18.65
CA ALA A 75 -13.35 -3.59 19.66
C ALA A 75 -12.23 -2.76 19.02
N ILE A 76 -11.50 -3.31 18.05
CA ILE A 76 -10.47 -2.55 17.33
C ILE A 76 -11.07 -1.44 16.46
N PHE A 77 -12.23 -1.70 15.82
CA PHE A 77 -12.93 -0.72 14.98
C PHE A 77 -13.38 0.52 15.77
N GLY A 78 -13.95 0.31 16.97
CA GLY A 78 -14.40 1.38 17.85
C GLY A 78 -13.32 1.96 18.76
N GLY A 79 -12.23 1.22 18.99
CA GLY A 79 -11.17 1.56 19.95
C GLY A 79 -9.83 1.84 19.27
N ASN A 80 -8.83 0.98 19.47
CA ASN A 80 -7.43 1.22 19.10
C ASN A 80 -7.21 1.53 17.61
N GLY A 81 -8.11 1.12 16.72
CA GLY A 81 -8.05 1.40 15.29
C GLY A 81 -8.92 2.57 14.82
N ARG A 82 -9.53 3.34 15.73
CA ARG A 82 -10.55 4.35 15.39
C ARG A 82 -10.07 5.42 14.41
N ASP A 83 -8.79 5.82 14.49
CA ASP A 83 -8.24 6.81 13.57
C ASP A 83 -8.10 6.23 12.15
N PHE A 84 -7.82 4.93 12.00
CA PHE A 84 -7.88 4.27 10.69
C PHE A 84 -9.30 4.27 10.13
N VAL A 85 -10.34 4.10 10.96
CA VAL A 85 -11.73 4.19 10.49
C VAL A 85 -12.05 5.62 10.05
N THR A 86 -11.69 6.60 10.87
CA THR A 86 -11.90 8.03 10.57
C THR A 86 -11.18 8.46 9.30
N ALA A 87 -9.98 7.94 9.06
CA ALA A 87 -9.24 8.18 7.84
C ALA A 87 -9.81 7.43 6.63
N ALA A 88 -10.44 6.26 6.81
CA ALA A 88 -11.16 5.57 5.74
C ALA A 88 -12.35 6.40 5.25
N ASP A 89 -13.12 7.00 6.16
CA ASP A 89 -14.20 7.94 5.82
C ASP A 89 -13.71 9.16 5.03
N ARG A 90 -12.48 9.61 5.33
CA ARG A 90 -11.88 10.77 4.69
C ARG A 90 -11.28 10.47 3.32
N TYR A 91 -10.56 9.36 3.20
CA TYR A 91 -9.71 9.06 2.03
C TYR A 91 -10.27 7.92 1.16
N GLY A 92 -11.34 7.26 1.60
CA GLY A 92 -12.11 6.32 0.81
C GLY A 92 -11.48 4.95 0.61
N TYR A 93 -10.60 4.50 1.50
CA TYR A 93 -10.07 3.14 1.49
C TYR A 93 -10.97 2.16 2.26
N ILE A 94 -10.83 0.88 1.96
CA ILE A 94 -11.62 -0.20 2.58
C ILE A 94 -10.80 -0.83 3.71
N ILE A 95 -11.47 -1.24 4.79
CA ILE A 95 -10.84 -1.96 5.90
C ILE A 95 -11.41 -3.37 6.00
N VAL A 96 -10.53 -4.36 6.06
CA VAL A 96 -10.86 -5.75 6.41
C VAL A 96 -10.34 -6.02 7.83
N LEU A 97 -11.21 -6.57 8.67
CA LEU A 97 -10.94 -6.85 10.07
C LEU A 97 -11.12 -8.36 10.30
N PRO A 98 -10.06 -9.17 10.24
CA PRO A 98 -10.12 -10.56 10.66
C PRO A 98 -10.36 -10.63 12.16
N GLU A 99 -11.16 -11.61 12.59
CA GLU A 99 -11.44 -11.85 14.00
C GLU A 99 -11.18 -13.31 14.38
N ALA A 100 -10.27 -13.50 15.35
CA ALA A 100 -9.95 -14.80 15.92
C ALA A 100 -11.14 -15.35 16.73
N THR A 101 -11.52 -16.59 16.46
CA THR A 101 -12.71 -17.21 17.09
C THR A 101 -12.39 -18.05 18.32
N ARG A 102 -11.13 -18.48 18.48
CA ARG A 102 -10.64 -19.22 19.66
C ARG A 102 -10.77 -18.46 20.98
N SER A 103 -10.63 -19.18 22.10
CA SER A 103 -10.91 -18.67 23.45
C SER A 103 -10.08 -17.42 23.79
N GLU A 104 -8.78 -17.46 23.54
CA GLU A 104 -7.83 -16.41 23.87
C GLU A 104 -7.91 -15.20 22.92
N LYS A 105 -8.60 -15.35 21.79
CA LYS A 105 -8.69 -14.36 20.70
C LYS A 105 -7.32 -13.85 20.21
N CYS A 106 -6.25 -14.61 20.43
CA CYS A 106 -4.96 -14.36 19.81
C CYS A 106 -4.92 -15.01 18.42
N PHE A 107 -4.17 -14.43 17.48
CA PHE A 107 -3.88 -15.02 16.18
C PHE A 107 -2.81 -16.12 16.31
N ASP A 108 -2.94 -17.17 15.50
CA ASP A 108 -1.93 -18.22 15.40
C ASP A 108 -0.74 -17.69 14.61
N VAL A 109 0.36 -17.47 15.33
CA VAL A 109 1.66 -17.04 14.81
C VAL A 109 2.77 -17.98 15.30
N SER A 110 2.40 -19.20 15.70
CA SER A 110 3.31 -20.15 16.34
C SER A 110 3.41 -21.49 15.62
N THR A 111 2.30 -21.99 15.06
CA THR A 111 2.29 -23.32 14.44
C THR A 111 3.03 -23.33 13.12
N ALA A 112 3.58 -24.49 12.74
CA ALA A 112 4.27 -24.64 11.46
C ALA A 112 3.37 -24.29 10.25
N ASN A 113 2.07 -24.60 10.34
CA ASN A 113 1.08 -24.25 9.33
C ASN A 113 0.84 -22.73 9.26
N ALA A 114 0.76 -22.06 10.40
CA ALA A 114 0.61 -20.61 10.45
C ALA A 114 1.87 -19.85 10.02
N LEU A 115 3.04 -20.48 10.07
CA LEU A 115 4.33 -19.89 9.69
C LEU A 115 4.81 -20.28 8.28
N ARG A 116 3.92 -20.80 7.43
CA ARG A 116 4.17 -21.07 6.01
C ARG A 116 3.10 -20.40 5.16
N ARG A 117 3.51 -19.77 4.05
CA ARG A 117 2.60 -19.26 3.03
C ARG A 117 1.66 -20.38 2.59
N ASP A 118 0.36 -20.08 2.55
CA ASP A 118 -0.69 -21.03 2.20
C ASP A 118 -0.63 -22.33 3.04
N GLY A 119 -0.16 -22.21 4.28
CA GLY A 119 0.04 -23.32 5.20
C GLY A 119 -1.23 -23.80 5.90
N GLY A 120 -2.34 -23.11 5.72
CA GLY A 120 -3.61 -23.45 6.35
C GLY A 120 -3.81 -22.85 7.74
N GLY A 121 -3.04 -21.82 8.11
CA GLY A 121 -3.22 -21.05 9.34
C GLY A 121 -4.10 -19.82 9.16
N ASP A 122 -4.13 -18.97 10.21
CA ASP A 122 -4.89 -17.71 10.20
C ASP A 122 -4.51 -16.79 9.05
N SER A 123 -3.23 -16.74 8.70
CA SER A 123 -2.73 -15.94 7.59
C SER A 123 -3.34 -16.36 6.25
N THR A 124 -3.62 -17.65 6.04
CA THR A 124 -4.31 -18.18 4.86
C THR A 124 -5.76 -17.69 4.81
N ALA A 125 -6.47 -17.72 5.95
CA ALA A 125 -7.83 -17.20 6.04
C ALA A 125 -7.89 -15.69 5.78
N ILE A 126 -6.95 -14.91 6.34
CA ILE A 126 -6.82 -13.47 6.09
C ILE A 126 -6.60 -13.18 4.60
N MET A 127 -5.80 -13.99 3.92
CA MET A 127 -5.58 -13.83 2.48
C MET A 127 -6.82 -14.14 1.64
N SER A 128 -7.69 -15.06 2.08
CA SER A 128 -9.02 -15.23 1.50
C SER A 128 -9.88 -13.97 1.66
N MET A 129 -9.81 -13.27 2.80
CA MET A 129 -10.53 -12.01 3.01
C MET A 129 -10.02 -10.88 2.08
N VAL A 130 -8.71 -10.81 1.87
CA VAL A 130 -8.10 -9.89 0.88
C VAL A 130 -8.61 -10.23 -0.53
N ALA A 131 -8.58 -11.50 -0.93
CA ALA A 131 -9.08 -11.94 -2.23
C ALA A 131 -10.57 -11.64 -2.42
N TYR A 132 -11.41 -11.94 -1.42
CA TYR A 132 -12.84 -11.63 -1.42
C TYR A 132 -13.11 -10.14 -1.67
N THR A 133 -12.32 -9.28 -1.02
CA THR A 133 -12.48 -7.82 -1.13
C THR A 133 -12.08 -7.34 -2.52
N ARG A 134 -10.96 -7.81 -3.05
CA ARG A 134 -10.49 -7.46 -4.41
C ARG A 134 -11.42 -7.93 -5.52
N GLN A 135 -12.19 -9.00 -5.30
CA GLN A 135 -13.19 -9.46 -6.27
C GLN A 135 -14.44 -8.58 -6.32
N ARG A 136 -14.72 -7.81 -5.26
CA ARG A 136 -15.94 -7.00 -5.11
C ARG A 136 -15.71 -5.51 -5.26
N TYR A 137 -14.51 -5.07 -4.94
CA TYR A 137 -14.12 -3.67 -4.98
C TYR A 137 -12.87 -3.55 -5.84
N ASN A 138 -12.79 -2.48 -6.62
CA ASN A 138 -11.67 -2.17 -7.53
C ASN A 138 -10.40 -1.77 -6.76
N VAL A 139 -9.99 -2.56 -5.76
CA VAL A 139 -8.86 -2.28 -4.87
C VAL A 139 -7.59 -2.10 -5.68
N ASP A 140 -6.84 -1.05 -5.39
CA ASP A 140 -5.51 -0.84 -5.97
C ASP A 140 -4.54 -1.93 -5.47
N PRO A 141 -4.04 -2.81 -6.34
CA PRO A 141 -3.14 -3.89 -5.93
C PRO A 141 -1.80 -3.39 -5.36
N GLY A 142 -1.39 -2.14 -5.65
CA GLY A 142 -0.20 -1.51 -5.07
C GLY A 142 -0.45 -0.86 -3.71
N ARG A 143 -1.70 -0.79 -3.24
CA ARG A 143 -2.09 -0.13 -1.98
C ARG A 143 -2.86 -1.08 -1.07
N ILE A 144 -2.43 -2.33 -1.02
CA ILE A 144 -2.86 -3.29 0.00
C ILE A 144 -1.84 -3.24 1.13
N VAL A 145 -2.30 -2.93 2.33
CA VAL A 145 -1.44 -2.69 3.51
C VAL A 145 -2.02 -3.39 4.72
N VAL A 146 -1.18 -3.62 5.73
CA VAL A 146 -1.59 -4.31 6.96
C VAL A 146 -1.13 -3.56 8.19
N SER A 147 -1.98 -3.48 9.21
CA SER A 147 -1.59 -2.97 10.51
C SER A 147 -2.25 -3.78 11.63
N GLY A 148 -1.60 -3.86 12.78
CA GLY A 148 -2.15 -4.56 13.91
C GLY A 148 -1.44 -4.25 15.22
N PHE A 149 -2.07 -4.71 16.31
CA PHE A 149 -1.66 -4.42 17.68
C PHE A 149 -1.45 -5.72 18.47
N SER A 150 -0.38 -5.81 19.27
CA SER A 150 -0.07 -6.99 20.10
C SER A 150 -0.02 -8.28 19.25
N SER A 151 -0.84 -9.29 19.53
CA SER A 151 -0.98 -10.48 18.68
C SER A 151 -1.26 -10.14 17.20
N GLY A 152 -2.01 -9.08 16.93
CA GLY A 152 -2.23 -8.57 15.57
C GLY A 152 -0.98 -7.92 14.96
N ALA A 153 -0.08 -7.35 15.76
CA ALA A 153 1.23 -6.88 15.30
C ALA A 153 2.16 -8.05 14.96
N MET A 154 2.13 -9.13 15.75
CA MET A 154 2.82 -10.38 15.40
C MET A 154 2.32 -10.94 14.06
N MET A 155 0.99 -11.00 13.89
CA MET A 155 0.38 -11.46 12.65
C MET A 155 0.67 -10.52 11.49
N THR A 156 0.78 -9.21 11.73
CA THR A 156 1.21 -8.21 10.73
C THR A 156 2.60 -8.56 10.18
N ASN A 157 3.56 -8.90 11.05
CA ASN A 157 4.90 -9.34 10.61
C ASN A 157 4.85 -10.68 9.86
N VAL A 158 4.03 -11.64 10.32
CA VAL A 158 3.85 -12.94 9.63
C VAL A 158 3.26 -12.75 8.22
N LEU A 159 2.21 -11.93 8.08
CA LEU A 159 1.59 -11.61 6.80
C LEU A 159 2.57 -10.93 5.85
N ALA A 160 3.34 -9.96 6.35
CA ALA A 160 4.36 -9.26 5.58
C ALA A 160 5.50 -10.19 5.11
N ALA A 161 5.85 -11.21 5.91
CA ALA A 161 6.87 -12.20 5.54
C ALA A 161 6.34 -13.28 4.57
N GLN A 162 5.09 -13.71 4.72
CA GLN A 162 4.46 -14.75 3.90
C GLN A 162 3.91 -14.26 2.57
N TYR A 163 3.37 -13.03 2.55
CA TYR A 163 2.75 -12.41 1.40
C TYR A 163 3.40 -11.06 1.02
N PRO A 164 4.74 -11.01 0.87
CA PRO A 164 5.45 -9.79 0.50
C PRO A 164 5.10 -9.27 -0.90
N ASP A 165 4.56 -10.13 -1.77
CA ASP A 165 4.01 -9.83 -3.08
C ASP A 165 2.60 -9.18 -3.03
N VAL A 166 1.94 -9.21 -1.88
CA VAL A 166 0.59 -8.66 -1.69
C VAL A 166 0.64 -7.31 -0.99
N PHE A 167 1.40 -7.22 0.10
CA PHE A 167 1.42 -6.02 0.93
C PHE A 167 2.49 -5.06 0.46
N SER A 168 2.15 -3.78 0.28
CA SER A 168 3.12 -2.74 -0.07
C SER A 168 3.75 -2.07 1.15
N ALA A 169 3.03 -2.04 2.27
CA ALA A 169 3.52 -1.54 3.56
C ALA A 169 2.80 -2.21 4.74
N ALA A 170 3.46 -2.23 5.90
CA ALA A 170 2.92 -2.71 7.15
C ALA A 170 3.27 -1.80 8.34
N SER A 171 2.40 -1.74 9.36
CA SER A 171 2.66 -1.04 10.62
C SER A 171 2.27 -1.90 11.83
N ALA A 172 3.24 -2.26 12.65
CA ALA A 172 3.11 -3.20 13.77
C ALA A 172 3.33 -2.48 15.11
N TYR A 173 2.37 -2.61 16.02
CA TYR A 173 2.39 -1.98 17.35
C TYR A 173 2.53 -2.99 18.47
N SER A 174 3.65 -2.93 19.21
CA SER A 174 4.07 -3.91 20.21
C SER A 174 4.05 -5.31 19.61
N GLY A 175 4.94 -5.56 18.65
CA GLY A 175 5.05 -6.81 17.91
C GLY A 175 6.22 -7.69 18.37
N VAL A 176 6.54 -8.68 17.55
CA VAL A 176 7.72 -9.53 17.63
C VAL A 176 8.13 -9.94 16.22
N PRO A 177 9.37 -10.37 15.97
CA PRO A 177 9.79 -10.83 14.65
C PRO A 177 8.87 -11.94 14.12
N ALA A 178 8.66 -11.97 12.81
CA ALA A 178 7.94 -13.05 12.15
C ALA A 178 8.61 -14.40 12.51
N GLY A 179 7.83 -15.29 13.11
CA GLY A 179 8.28 -16.62 13.54
C GLY A 179 8.97 -16.65 14.91
N CYS A 180 9.13 -15.53 15.60
CA CYS A 180 9.64 -15.52 16.97
C CYS A 180 8.78 -16.37 17.91
N PHE A 181 7.45 -16.39 17.67
CA PHE A 181 6.50 -17.20 18.43
C PHE A 181 6.44 -18.68 18.01
N ALA A 182 7.30 -19.14 17.09
CA ALA A 182 7.30 -20.53 16.65
C ALA A 182 7.38 -21.51 17.84
N THR A 183 6.52 -22.53 17.84
CA THR A 183 6.53 -23.61 18.83
C THR A 183 6.47 -24.97 18.16
N THR A 184 6.98 -26.00 18.85
CA THR A 184 6.93 -27.40 18.38
C THR A 184 5.93 -28.25 19.15
N ASN A 185 5.34 -27.70 20.22
CA ASN A 185 4.43 -28.39 21.13
C ASN A 185 2.95 -27.99 20.92
N GLY A 186 2.65 -27.20 19.88
CA GLY A 186 1.30 -26.70 19.61
C GLY A 186 0.86 -25.52 20.48
N SER A 187 1.71 -25.00 21.38
CA SER A 187 1.40 -23.80 22.16
C SER A 187 1.29 -22.58 21.25
N LEU A 188 0.30 -21.72 21.51
CA LEU A 188 0.19 -20.40 20.87
C LEU A 188 1.07 -19.35 21.54
N TRP A 189 1.70 -19.68 22.67
CA TRP A 189 2.57 -18.78 23.42
C TRP A 189 4.01 -19.32 23.49
N ASN A 190 4.97 -18.46 23.19
CA ASN A 190 6.40 -18.74 23.33
C ASN A 190 7.03 -17.76 24.35
N SER A 191 7.31 -18.24 25.56
CA SER A 191 7.82 -17.40 26.65
C SER A 191 9.25 -16.89 26.45
N GLN A 192 10.07 -17.59 25.64
CA GLN A 192 11.41 -17.09 25.30
C GLN A 192 11.30 -15.85 24.40
N CYS A 193 10.41 -15.90 23.41
CA CYS A 193 10.13 -14.76 22.56
C CYS A 193 9.43 -13.63 23.32
N SER A 194 8.31 -13.92 24.01
CA SER A 194 7.56 -12.88 24.73
C SER A 194 8.40 -12.18 25.79
N GLY A 195 9.29 -12.93 26.47
CA GLY A 195 10.23 -12.39 27.44
C GLY A 195 11.43 -11.65 26.85
N GLY A 196 11.57 -11.56 25.52
CA GLY A 196 12.69 -10.89 24.86
C GLY A 196 14.03 -11.61 25.03
N ASN A 197 13.99 -12.92 25.30
CA ASN A 197 15.17 -13.75 25.55
C ASN A 197 15.62 -14.50 24.29
N LEU A 198 14.80 -14.54 23.25
CA LEU A 198 15.14 -15.15 21.97
C LEU A 198 15.91 -14.15 21.09
N ILE A 199 17.21 -14.05 21.35
CA ILE A 199 18.10 -13.15 20.61
C ILE A 199 18.77 -13.89 19.46
N LYS A 200 18.64 -13.40 18.23
CA LYS A 200 19.29 -13.97 17.05
C LYS A 200 20.09 -12.92 16.28
N THR A 201 20.90 -13.38 15.33
CA THR A 201 21.51 -12.50 14.34
C THR A 201 20.47 -12.04 13.32
N ALA A 202 20.74 -10.91 12.65
CA ALA A 202 19.90 -10.42 11.55
C ALA A 202 19.73 -11.49 10.44
N GLN A 203 20.80 -12.23 10.14
CA GLN A 203 20.79 -13.32 9.17
C GLN A 203 19.83 -14.46 9.59
N GLN A 204 19.94 -14.93 10.84
CA GLN A 204 19.07 -15.99 11.35
C GLN A 204 17.59 -15.58 11.34
N TRP A 205 17.29 -14.33 11.69
CA TRP A 205 15.93 -13.82 11.60
C TRP A 205 15.41 -13.71 10.17
N GLY A 206 16.25 -13.20 9.27
CA GLY A 206 15.90 -13.08 7.85
C GLY A 206 15.71 -14.43 7.18
N ASP A 207 16.55 -15.43 7.49
CA ASP A 207 16.42 -16.80 6.98
C ASP A 207 15.12 -17.45 7.45
N GLN A 208 14.77 -17.26 8.72
CA GLN A 208 13.51 -17.75 9.27
C GLN A 208 12.29 -17.11 8.59
N ALA A 209 12.31 -15.80 8.32
CA ALA A 209 11.24 -15.12 7.59
C ALA A 209 11.17 -15.54 6.11
N ARG A 210 12.32 -15.67 5.42
CA ARG A 210 12.38 -16.17 4.04
C ARG A 210 11.83 -17.59 3.91
N ALA A 211 12.04 -18.44 4.91
CA ALA A 211 11.51 -19.80 4.94
C ALA A 211 9.97 -19.85 4.97
N MET A 212 9.28 -18.75 5.31
CA MET A 212 7.83 -18.68 5.26
C MET A 212 7.28 -18.60 3.83
N TYR A 213 8.07 -18.09 2.87
CA TYR A 213 7.75 -18.11 1.44
C TYR A 213 8.99 -18.53 0.62
N PRO A 214 9.31 -19.85 0.61
CA PRO A 214 10.52 -20.35 -0.04
C PRO A 214 10.58 -19.97 -1.53
N GLY A 215 11.76 -19.52 -1.96
CA GLY A 215 12.01 -19.15 -3.36
C GLY A 215 11.56 -17.74 -3.75
N TYR A 216 10.93 -16.98 -2.85
CA TYR A 216 10.60 -15.58 -3.11
C TYR A 216 11.86 -14.71 -3.21
N THR A 217 12.02 -14.01 -4.33
CA THR A 217 13.15 -13.10 -4.61
C THR A 217 12.70 -11.65 -4.87
N GLY A 218 11.39 -11.38 -4.67
CA GLY A 218 10.83 -10.04 -4.84
C GLY A 218 11.11 -9.13 -3.64
N ARG A 219 10.43 -7.98 -3.62
CA ARG A 219 10.60 -6.97 -2.56
C ARG A 219 9.66 -7.25 -1.40
N TYR A 220 10.17 -7.10 -0.18
CA TYR A 220 9.32 -7.08 1.01
C TYR A 220 8.61 -5.71 1.15
N PRO A 221 7.46 -5.64 1.86
CA PRO A 221 6.79 -4.38 2.18
C PRO A 221 7.70 -3.44 2.99
N ARG A 222 7.41 -2.14 2.92
CA ARG A 222 7.95 -1.18 3.90
C ARG A 222 7.35 -1.48 5.28
N ILE A 223 8.13 -1.37 6.35
CA ILE A 223 7.68 -1.74 7.70
C ILE A 223 7.85 -0.58 8.68
N GLN A 224 6.81 -0.27 9.44
CA GLN A 224 6.87 0.62 10.58
C GLN A 224 6.63 -0.17 11.87
N LEU A 225 7.55 -0.06 12.82
CA LEU A 225 7.52 -0.79 14.08
C LEU A 225 7.36 0.20 15.22
N TRP A 226 6.42 -0.04 16.12
CA TRP A 226 6.20 0.77 17.31
C TRP A 226 6.34 -0.10 18.55
N HIS A 227 7.14 0.33 19.53
CA HIS A 227 7.30 -0.44 20.76
C HIS A 227 7.55 0.45 21.98
N GLY A 228 6.87 0.13 23.08
CA GLY A 228 7.10 0.77 24.36
C GLY A 228 8.34 0.20 25.06
N ASN A 229 9.23 1.05 25.57
CA ASN A 229 10.48 0.57 26.17
C ASN A 229 10.33 -0.07 27.57
N THR A 230 9.15 0.01 28.17
CA THR A 230 8.80 -0.67 29.42
C THR A 230 7.76 -1.77 29.21
N ASP A 231 7.55 -2.22 27.97
CA ASP A 231 6.65 -3.34 27.65
C ASP A 231 7.13 -4.62 28.34
N THR A 232 6.27 -5.23 29.15
CA THR A 232 6.52 -6.49 29.89
C THR A 232 5.68 -7.65 29.38
N THR A 233 4.79 -7.42 28.42
CA THR A 233 4.00 -8.48 27.77
C THR A 233 4.78 -9.06 26.61
N LEU A 234 5.29 -8.18 25.74
CA LEU A 234 6.24 -8.49 24.68
C LEU A 234 7.44 -7.60 24.92
N ALA A 235 8.44 -8.16 25.61
CA ALA A 235 9.54 -7.41 26.16
C ALA A 235 10.26 -6.60 25.08
N TYR A 236 10.69 -5.39 25.44
CA TYR A 236 11.32 -4.43 24.53
C TYR A 236 12.49 -4.97 23.67
N PRO A 237 13.31 -5.97 24.08
CA PRO A 237 14.30 -6.55 23.18
C PRO A 237 13.74 -7.00 21.83
N ASN A 238 12.46 -7.43 21.78
CA ASN A 238 11.79 -7.80 20.53
C ASN A 238 11.79 -6.68 19.48
N PHE A 239 11.73 -5.40 19.89
CA PHE A 239 11.82 -4.27 18.96
C PHE A 239 13.15 -4.27 18.18
N GLY A 240 14.26 -4.55 18.89
CA GLY A 240 15.57 -4.69 18.26
C GLY A 240 15.67 -5.94 17.37
N GLU A 241 15.01 -7.03 17.77
CA GLU A 241 14.93 -8.25 16.96
C GLU A 241 14.08 -8.05 15.69
N GLU A 242 13.01 -7.26 15.73
CA GLU A 242 12.21 -6.91 14.55
C GLU A 242 13.05 -6.07 13.58
N ILE A 243 13.78 -5.07 14.09
CA ILE A 243 14.70 -4.26 13.28
C ILE A 243 15.77 -5.16 12.63
N LYS A 244 16.37 -6.09 13.37
CA LYS A 244 17.32 -7.10 12.83
C LYS A 244 16.71 -7.88 11.67
N GLN A 245 15.50 -8.42 11.86
CA GLN A 245 14.83 -9.21 10.84
C GLN A 245 14.58 -8.40 9.57
N TRP A 246 13.93 -7.24 9.71
CA TRP A 246 13.51 -6.45 8.56
C TRP A 246 14.68 -5.81 7.83
N THR A 247 15.71 -5.35 8.54
CA THR A 247 16.94 -4.85 7.89
C THR A 247 17.63 -5.95 7.07
N ASN A 248 17.68 -7.20 7.56
CA ASN A 248 18.23 -8.31 6.77
C ASN A 248 17.37 -8.63 5.54
N LEU A 249 16.04 -8.69 5.67
CA LEU A 249 15.13 -8.97 4.56
C LEU A 249 15.25 -7.92 3.44
N HIS A 250 15.57 -6.68 3.78
CA HIS A 250 15.79 -5.59 2.83
C HIS A 250 17.27 -5.37 2.44
N GLY A 251 18.21 -6.16 2.97
CA GLY A 251 19.64 -5.99 2.71
C GLY A 251 20.21 -4.65 3.21
N LEU A 252 19.66 -4.11 4.30
CA LEU A 252 20.01 -2.80 4.85
C LEU A 252 20.97 -2.91 6.04
N SER A 253 21.72 -1.84 6.28
CA SER A 253 22.47 -1.68 7.52
C SER A 253 21.53 -1.60 8.73
N GLN A 254 21.98 -2.14 9.85
CA GLN A 254 21.31 -1.99 11.15
C GLN A 254 21.64 -0.67 11.84
N THR A 255 22.53 0.13 11.28
CA THR A 255 22.74 1.51 11.70
C THR A 255 21.68 2.39 11.03
N PRO A 256 20.88 3.16 11.79
CA PRO A 256 19.91 4.07 11.23
C PRO A 256 20.57 5.06 10.27
N ALA A 257 19.93 5.31 9.12
CA ALA A 257 20.29 6.40 8.22
C ALA A 257 19.89 7.76 8.80
N PHE A 258 18.83 7.79 9.62
CA PHE A 258 18.33 8.99 10.28
C PHE A 258 17.67 8.63 11.61
N THR A 259 17.83 9.51 12.59
CA THR A 259 17.17 9.40 13.90
C THR A 259 16.58 10.76 14.26
N ASP A 260 15.31 10.78 14.65
CA ASP A 260 14.62 11.97 15.12
C ASP A 260 13.65 11.68 16.27
N HIS A 261 13.02 12.76 16.77
CA HIS A 261 12.09 12.72 17.90
C HIS A 261 10.78 13.43 17.53
N PRO A 262 9.85 12.76 16.82
CA PRO A 262 8.58 13.38 16.41
C PRO A 262 7.70 13.87 17.58
N GLN A 263 7.92 13.29 18.76
CA GLN A 263 7.41 13.70 20.05
C GLN A 263 8.54 13.55 21.07
N SER A 264 8.46 14.25 22.21
CA SER A 264 9.53 14.24 23.22
C SER A 264 9.85 12.85 23.78
N SER A 265 8.85 11.96 23.87
CA SER A 265 9.04 10.59 24.35
C SER A 265 9.32 9.57 23.24
N TRP A 266 9.35 9.98 21.97
CA TRP A 266 9.49 9.07 20.83
C TRP A 266 10.90 9.18 20.27
N THR A 267 11.54 8.04 20.07
CA THR A 267 12.78 7.96 19.30
C THR A 267 12.46 7.18 18.03
N ARG A 268 12.48 7.86 16.89
CA ARG A 268 12.27 7.23 15.59
C ARG A 268 13.60 7.07 14.86
N THR A 269 13.87 5.85 14.40
CA THR A 269 14.99 5.50 13.53
C THR A 269 14.47 5.13 12.15
N ARG A 270 15.17 5.57 11.11
CA ARG A 270 14.89 5.24 9.70
C ARG A 270 16.04 4.46 9.11
N TYR A 271 15.72 3.41 8.37
CA TYR A 271 16.70 2.57 7.69
C TYR A 271 16.48 2.62 6.17
N GLY A 272 17.58 2.57 5.41
CA GLY A 272 17.59 2.60 3.95
C GLY A 272 17.51 4.00 3.32
N THR A 273 16.85 4.96 3.97
CA THR A 273 16.84 6.38 3.54
C THR A 273 16.55 7.31 4.71
N THR A 274 16.91 8.59 4.58
CA THR A 274 16.62 9.65 5.54
C THR A 274 15.23 10.27 5.34
N THR A 275 14.59 10.00 4.20
CA THR A 275 13.29 10.59 3.83
C THR A 275 12.11 9.99 4.60
N THR A 276 10.94 10.63 4.50
CA THR A 276 9.68 10.10 5.05
C THR A 276 9.18 8.83 4.37
N GLN A 277 9.83 8.39 3.28
CA GLN A 277 9.55 7.14 2.57
C GLN A 277 10.52 6.03 2.99
N ALA A 278 10.97 6.03 4.24
CA ALA A 278 11.87 5.02 4.77
C ALA A 278 11.35 3.60 4.54
N THR A 279 12.26 2.71 4.14
CA THR A 279 11.95 1.29 3.96
C THR A 279 11.54 0.66 5.29
N ILE A 280 12.24 1.05 6.36
CA ILE A 280 11.91 0.65 7.72
C ILE A 280 11.92 1.88 8.62
N GLU A 281 10.86 2.07 9.40
CA GLU A 281 10.83 2.99 10.54
C GLU A 281 10.70 2.17 11.84
N GLY A 282 11.60 2.38 12.80
CA GLY A 282 11.44 1.89 14.16
C GLY A 282 11.14 3.06 15.09
N ILE A 283 10.08 2.98 15.89
CA ILE A 283 9.70 4.01 16.85
C ILE A 283 9.65 3.41 18.26
N SER A 284 10.61 3.80 19.11
CA SER A 284 10.65 3.46 20.52
C SER A 284 9.96 4.54 21.35
N ILE A 285 9.09 4.13 22.28
CA ILE A 285 8.31 5.05 23.12
C ILE A 285 8.78 4.94 24.57
N SER A 286 9.37 6.02 25.07
CA SER A 286 9.93 6.07 26.42
C SER A 286 8.84 6.07 27.49
N GLY A 287 8.98 5.19 28.49
CA GLY A 287 8.10 5.09 29.65
C GLY A 287 6.78 4.37 29.40
N VAL A 288 6.60 3.75 28.22
CA VAL A 288 5.34 3.12 27.82
C VAL A 288 5.47 1.61 27.79
N GLY A 289 4.46 0.93 28.34
CA GLY A 289 4.35 -0.52 28.36
C GLY A 289 3.58 -1.09 27.16
N HIS A 290 2.81 -2.16 27.39
CA HIS A 290 2.01 -2.84 26.35
C HIS A 290 0.65 -2.14 26.10
N GLN A 291 0.67 -0.86 25.76
CA GLN A 291 -0.53 0.00 25.72
C GLN A 291 -0.68 0.78 24.40
N LEU A 292 0.09 0.42 23.37
CA LEU A 292 0.04 1.08 22.08
C LEU A 292 -1.22 0.67 21.27
N PRO A 293 -1.79 1.56 20.44
CA PRO A 293 -1.27 2.88 20.07
C PRO A 293 -1.68 3.98 21.06
N MET A 294 -0.89 5.05 21.11
CA MET A 294 -1.25 6.30 21.80
C MET A 294 -1.83 7.32 20.82
N THR A 295 -2.55 8.32 21.35
CA THR A 295 -3.10 9.43 20.57
C THR A 295 -2.06 10.03 19.63
N GLY A 296 -2.44 10.18 18.36
CA GLY A 296 -1.59 10.77 17.32
C GLY A 296 -0.63 9.78 16.63
N GLN A 297 -0.38 8.59 17.18
CA GLN A 297 0.51 7.61 16.52
C GLN A 297 -0.07 7.09 15.22
N LEU A 298 -1.39 6.85 15.17
CA LEU A 298 -2.02 6.31 13.98
C LEU A 298 -1.96 7.28 12.79
N ALA A 299 -1.89 8.59 13.01
CA ALA A 299 -1.69 9.55 11.91
C ALA A 299 -0.35 9.32 11.19
N TYR A 300 0.71 8.98 11.93
CA TYR A 300 2.01 8.63 11.35
C TYR A 300 1.94 7.30 10.60
N ALA A 301 1.22 6.30 11.13
CA ALA A 301 1.01 5.04 10.43
C ALA A 301 0.18 5.20 9.16
N ILE A 302 -0.92 5.97 9.19
CA ILE A 302 -1.75 6.26 8.01
C ILE A 302 -0.90 6.84 6.88
N SER A 303 -0.05 7.81 7.19
CA SER A 303 0.86 8.40 6.20
C SER A 303 1.94 7.43 5.74
N PHE A 304 2.56 6.69 6.66
CA PHE A 304 3.55 5.67 6.33
C PHE A 304 2.98 4.59 5.41
N LEU A 305 1.74 4.15 5.65
CA LEU A 305 1.03 3.16 4.84
C LEU A 305 0.49 3.74 3.52
N GLY A 306 0.58 5.06 3.31
CA GLY A 306 0.07 5.72 2.11
C GLY A 306 -1.46 5.71 2.00
N LEU A 307 -2.16 5.68 3.14
CA LEU A 307 -3.63 5.66 3.22
C LEU A 307 -4.26 7.06 3.11
N ASP A 308 -3.48 8.12 3.30
CA ASP A 308 -3.87 9.53 3.18
C ASP A 308 -3.74 10.10 1.75
N GLY A 309 -3.22 9.32 0.80
CA GLY A 309 -3.18 9.69 -0.61
C GLY A 309 -4.56 9.63 -1.25
N THR A 310 -5.09 10.78 -1.71
CA THR A 310 -6.33 10.83 -2.49
C THR A 310 -6.06 10.52 -3.96
N THR A 311 -6.64 9.43 -4.47
CA THR A 311 -6.96 9.35 -5.89
C THR A 311 -8.20 10.22 -6.11
N SER A 312 -8.01 11.46 -6.57
CA SER A 312 -9.11 12.34 -7.03
C SER A 312 -9.63 11.85 -8.40
N PRO A 313 -10.95 11.89 -8.68
CA PRO A 313 -11.51 11.33 -9.91
C PRO A 313 -11.24 12.26 -11.10
N SER A 314 -10.94 11.68 -12.26
CA SER A 314 -11.05 12.35 -13.57
C SER A 314 -12.19 11.67 -14.35
N PRO A 315 -12.98 12.41 -15.14
CA PRO A 315 -14.36 12.07 -15.47
C PRO A 315 -14.46 10.98 -16.53
N THR A 316 -15.50 10.17 -16.39
CA THR A 316 -16.06 9.29 -17.43
C THR A 316 -16.29 10.04 -18.74
N PRO A 317 -15.91 9.49 -19.90
CA PRO A 317 -16.63 9.73 -21.13
C PRO A 317 -17.78 8.70 -21.30
N THR A 318 -18.96 9.26 -21.48
CA THR A 318 -20.28 8.68 -21.83
C THR A 318 -20.24 7.67 -23.02
N PRO A 319 -21.18 6.70 -23.11
CA PRO A 319 -21.03 5.49 -23.91
C PRO A 319 -21.63 5.59 -25.33
N THR A 320 -21.05 4.84 -26.25
CA THR A 320 -21.69 4.37 -27.50
C THR A 320 -21.50 2.85 -27.60
N GLY A 321 -22.61 2.09 -27.59
CA GLY A 321 -22.62 0.61 -27.81
C GLY A 321 -22.67 0.23 -29.30
N PRO A 322 -23.14 -0.97 -29.72
CA PRO A 322 -23.25 -2.26 -29.02
C PRO A 322 -22.60 -3.48 -29.77
N THR A 323 -22.09 -4.49 -29.01
CA THR A 323 -22.08 -5.97 -29.30
C THR A 323 -21.14 -6.53 -30.41
N PRO A 324 -20.57 -7.79 -30.37
CA PRO A 324 -20.89 -8.99 -29.57
C PRO A 324 -19.79 -9.69 -28.72
N THR A 325 -20.34 -10.54 -27.85
CA THR A 325 -19.92 -11.65 -26.95
C THR A 325 -18.70 -12.53 -27.37
N PRO A 326 -17.99 -13.17 -26.40
CA PRO A 326 -16.58 -13.53 -26.49
C PRO A 326 -16.30 -15.03 -26.76
N SER A 327 -15.05 -15.34 -27.16
CA SER A 327 -14.42 -16.66 -26.99
C SER A 327 -12.89 -16.57 -27.20
N PRO A 328 -12.10 -17.54 -26.72
CA PRO A 328 -11.68 -17.77 -25.34
C PRO A 328 -10.27 -17.20 -25.05
N THR A 329 -9.97 -17.01 -23.77
CA THR A 329 -8.68 -16.58 -23.21
C THR A 329 -7.50 -17.44 -23.65
N PRO A 330 -6.33 -16.82 -23.92
CA PRO A 330 -5.05 -17.37 -23.54
C PRO A 330 -4.40 -16.56 -22.41
N THR A 331 -3.92 -17.30 -21.42
CA THR A 331 -2.97 -17.07 -20.33
C THR A 331 -2.26 -15.69 -20.23
N PRO A 332 -2.18 -15.06 -19.04
CA PRO A 332 -1.62 -13.72 -18.86
C PRO A 332 -0.09 -13.72 -18.94
N THR A 333 0.46 -12.76 -19.70
CA THR A 333 1.89 -12.39 -19.69
C THR A 333 2.08 -11.11 -18.85
N PRO A 334 3.05 -11.04 -17.91
CA PRO A 334 3.22 -9.90 -17.02
C PRO A 334 4.11 -8.80 -17.64
N GLY A 335 3.61 -7.57 -17.64
CA GLY A 335 4.40 -6.38 -17.98
C GLY A 335 3.52 -5.28 -18.55
N GLY A 336 2.93 -4.46 -17.68
CA GLY A 336 2.16 -3.30 -18.13
C GLY A 336 3.01 -2.37 -18.99
N SER A 337 2.42 -1.87 -20.08
CA SER A 337 3.06 -0.98 -21.05
C SER A 337 2.30 0.34 -21.09
N GLY A 338 3.02 1.46 -21.12
CA GLY A 338 2.39 2.76 -21.21
C GLY A 338 3.38 3.92 -21.17
N PRO A 339 2.88 5.17 -21.13
CA PRO A 339 3.72 6.35 -21.26
C PRO A 339 4.55 6.64 -20.03
N ILE A 340 5.80 7.07 -20.26
CA ILE A 340 6.68 7.64 -19.24
C ILE A 340 6.60 9.16 -19.35
N LYS A 341 6.00 9.83 -18.38
CA LYS A 341 5.73 11.27 -18.37
C LYS A 341 6.69 12.01 -17.45
N GLY A 342 7.36 13.04 -17.95
CA GLY A 342 8.19 13.93 -17.14
C GLY A 342 7.33 14.73 -16.16
N VAL A 343 7.67 14.73 -14.88
CA VAL A 343 6.91 15.43 -13.83
C VAL A 343 6.91 16.94 -14.04
N ALA A 344 8.04 17.51 -14.49
CA ALA A 344 8.16 18.95 -14.73
C ALA A 344 7.33 19.45 -15.94
N SER A 345 7.17 18.61 -16.98
CA SER A 345 6.59 19.02 -18.26
C SER A 345 5.19 18.47 -18.52
N GLY A 346 4.80 17.38 -17.85
CA GLY A 346 3.62 16.59 -18.18
C GLY A 346 3.71 15.83 -19.52
N ARG A 347 4.86 15.91 -20.21
CA ARG A 347 5.10 15.35 -21.55
C ARG A 347 5.73 13.97 -21.48
N CYS A 348 5.51 13.19 -22.53
CA CYS A 348 5.96 11.81 -22.63
C CYS A 348 7.39 11.71 -23.17
N ILE A 349 8.13 10.69 -22.75
CA ILE A 349 9.31 10.23 -23.48
C ILE A 349 8.83 9.67 -24.82
N ASP A 350 9.28 10.28 -25.88
CA ASP A 350 8.87 10.06 -27.26
C ASP A 350 10.08 9.68 -28.11
N VAL A 351 9.89 8.72 -29.01
CA VAL A 351 10.81 8.50 -30.12
C VAL A 351 10.41 9.40 -31.30
N PRO A 352 11.19 10.45 -31.61
CA PRO A 352 10.77 11.48 -32.58
C PRO A 352 10.45 10.89 -33.95
N GLY A 353 9.33 11.34 -34.53
CA GLY A 353 8.87 10.90 -35.84
C GLY A 353 8.48 9.42 -35.91
N ALA A 354 8.23 8.77 -34.77
CA ALA A 354 8.01 7.33 -34.65
C ALA A 354 9.11 6.48 -35.32
N SER A 355 10.34 7.01 -35.36
CA SER A 355 11.50 6.33 -35.94
C SER A 355 11.74 4.99 -35.24
N THR A 356 12.14 3.98 -36.01
CA THR A 356 12.64 2.69 -35.51
C THR A 356 14.15 2.51 -35.75
N THR A 357 14.83 3.58 -36.18
CA THR A 357 16.27 3.58 -36.47
C THR A 357 17.07 3.59 -35.18
N ASP A 358 18.03 2.66 -35.07
CA ASP A 358 18.95 2.59 -33.94
C ASP A 358 19.75 3.90 -33.81
N GLY A 359 19.86 4.36 -32.57
CA GLY A 359 20.54 5.61 -32.25
C GLY A 359 19.66 6.86 -32.26
N THR A 360 18.36 6.74 -32.57
CA THR A 360 17.40 7.85 -32.47
C THR A 360 17.30 8.32 -31.02
N GLN A 361 17.69 9.57 -30.74
CA GLN A 361 17.60 10.16 -29.40
C GLN A 361 16.14 10.40 -29.02
N VAL A 362 15.74 9.98 -27.83
CA VAL A 362 14.40 10.25 -27.31
C VAL A 362 14.28 11.69 -26.82
N ALA A 363 13.07 12.23 -26.87
CA ALA A 363 12.78 13.61 -26.49
C ALA A 363 11.46 13.68 -25.70
N LEU A 364 11.21 14.82 -25.08
CA LEU A 364 9.87 15.14 -24.60
C LEU A 364 8.95 15.48 -25.77
N TRP A 365 7.75 14.92 -25.76
CA TRP A 365 6.67 15.31 -26.65
C TRP A 365 5.32 15.24 -25.95
N ASP A 366 4.35 16.03 -26.40
CA ASP A 366 2.98 15.93 -25.91
C ASP A 366 2.48 14.49 -26.04
N CYS A 367 1.85 14.00 -24.96
CA CYS A 367 1.39 12.63 -24.89
C CYS A 367 0.23 12.42 -25.87
N ASN A 368 0.42 11.55 -26.85
CA ASN A 368 -0.53 11.29 -27.94
C ASN A 368 -0.97 9.81 -28.02
N GLY A 369 -0.46 8.96 -27.13
CA GLY A 369 -0.87 7.56 -27.01
C GLY A 369 -0.35 6.65 -28.13
N GLN A 370 0.52 7.16 -29.01
CA GLN A 370 1.10 6.38 -30.09
C GLN A 370 2.16 5.38 -29.58
N ALA A 371 2.45 4.37 -30.39
CA ALA A 371 3.40 3.31 -30.03
C ALA A 371 4.82 3.84 -29.72
N ASN A 372 5.20 4.97 -30.33
CA ASN A 372 6.49 5.63 -30.10
C ASN A 372 6.61 6.34 -28.73
N GLN A 373 5.54 6.33 -27.93
CA GLN A 373 5.49 6.80 -26.55
C GLN A 373 5.08 5.70 -25.56
N THR A 374 4.87 4.47 -26.03
CA THR A 374 4.44 3.34 -25.20
C THR A 374 5.65 2.50 -24.84
N TRP A 375 5.99 2.54 -23.56
CA TRP A 375 7.16 1.86 -23.03
C TRP A 375 6.73 0.69 -22.15
N ALA A 376 7.44 -0.44 -22.26
CA ALA A 376 7.20 -1.65 -21.47
C ALA A 376 8.46 -2.01 -20.68
N SER A 377 8.33 -2.34 -19.40
CA SER A 377 9.45 -2.86 -18.63
C SER A 377 9.58 -4.38 -18.79
N THR A 378 10.80 -4.90 -18.80
CA THR A 378 11.04 -6.35 -18.73
C THR A 378 11.60 -6.78 -17.39
N SER A 379 11.55 -8.09 -17.11
CA SER A 379 12.23 -8.70 -15.95
C SER A 379 13.75 -8.52 -16.00
N ALA A 380 14.32 -8.26 -17.17
CA ALA A 380 15.74 -7.95 -17.38
C ALA A 380 16.09 -6.48 -17.11
N GLN A 381 15.18 -5.69 -16.52
CA GLN A 381 15.34 -4.25 -16.25
C GLN A 381 15.45 -3.39 -17.52
N GLU A 382 15.03 -3.91 -18.67
CA GLU A 382 14.99 -3.13 -19.91
C GLU A 382 13.70 -2.29 -19.96
N ILE A 383 13.76 -1.13 -20.62
CA ILE A 383 12.60 -0.30 -20.94
C ILE A 383 12.43 -0.33 -22.47
N LYS A 384 11.43 -1.06 -22.95
CA LYS A 384 11.23 -1.36 -24.38
C LYS A 384 10.19 -0.46 -25.05
N VAL A 385 10.41 -0.14 -26.31
CA VAL A 385 9.45 0.48 -27.23
C VAL A 385 9.39 -0.36 -28.51
N TYR A 386 8.23 -0.41 -29.15
CA TYR A 386 7.96 -1.26 -30.34
C TYR A 386 8.22 -2.77 -30.13
N GLY A 387 8.39 -3.24 -28.89
CA GLY A 387 8.64 -4.64 -28.54
C GLY A 387 10.08 -5.12 -28.71
N ASN A 388 10.86 -4.54 -29.64
CA ASN A 388 12.23 -4.96 -29.94
C ASN A 388 13.31 -3.86 -29.79
N LYS A 389 12.93 -2.63 -29.46
CA LYS A 389 13.86 -1.53 -29.18
C LYS A 389 13.89 -1.24 -27.69
N CYS A 390 15.05 -0.89 -27.18
CA CYS A 390 15.31 -0.60 -25.78
C CYS A 390 15.75 0.84 -25.62
N LEU A 391 15.32 1.49 -24.52
CA LEU A 391 15.91 2.72 -24.04
C LEU A 391 17.37 2.44 -23.69
N ASP A 392 18.27 3.23 -24.27
CA ASP A 392 19.69 2.91 -24.36
C ASP A 392 20.51 4.16 -24.03
N ALA A 393 21.50 4.02 -23.17
CA ALA A 393 22.48 5.06 -22.91
C ALA A 393 23.70 4.87 -23.83
N ALA A 394 24.00 5.88 -24.66
CA ALA A 394 25.11 5.83 -25.61
C ALA A 394 26.52 6.04 -24.97
N GLY A 395 26.63 5.89 -23.66
CA GLY A 395 27.80 6.26 -22.84
C GLY A 395 27.47 6.30 -21.35
N THR A 396 28.41 6.77 -20.53
CA THR A 396 28.29 6.73 -19.04
C THR A 396 28.49 8.08 -18.35
N GLY A 397 28.78 9.16 -19.08
CA GLY A 397 29.03 10.49 -18.52
C GLY A 397 27.81 11.41 -18.52
N ASN A 398 27.92 12.56 -17.84
CA ASN A 398 26.92 13.63 -17.91
C ASN A 398 26.76 14.14 -19.35
N GLY A 399 25.52 14.39 -19.76
CA GLY A 399 25.18 14.77 -21.13
C GLY A 399 25.13 13.61 -22.11
N THR A 400 25.32 12.36 -21.66
CA THR A 400 25.21 11.19 -22.53
C THR A 400 23.83 11.14 -23.17
N LYS A 401 23.80 10.93 -24.49
CA LYS A 401 22.60 10.73 -25.29
C LYS A 401 21.82 9.51 -24.81
N VAL A 402 20.53 9.67 -24.51
CA VAL A 402 19.60 8.55 -24.30
C VAL A 402 18.79 8.32 -25.58
N GLN A 403 18.90 7.13 -26.14
CA GLN A 403 18.42 6.77 -27.47
C GLN A 403 17.56 5.50 -27.42
N ILE A 404 16.96 5.15 -28.55
CA ILE A 404 16.52 3.77 -28.78
C ILE A 404 17.60 3.00 -29.51
N TYR A 405 17.76 1.73 -29.16
CA TYR A 405 18.62 0.80 -29.87
C TYR A 405 18.00 -0.60 -29.87
N SER A 406 18.41 -1.46 -30.78
CA SER A 406 18.02 -2.88 -30.77
C SER A 406 18.36 -3.49 -29.41
N CYS A 407 17.40 -4.16 -28.77
CA CYS A 407 17.62 -4.78 -27.47
C CYS A 407 18.68 -5.88 -27.59
N HIS A 408 19.78 -5.73 -26.85
CA HIS A 408 20.91 -6.66 -26.85
C HIS A 408 21.32 -7.09 -25.42
N GLY A 409 20.54 -6.71 -24.40
CA GLY A 409 20.72 -7.13 -23.01
C GLY A 409 21.93 -6.50 -22.29
N GLY A 410 22.58 -5.50 -22.90
CA GLY A 410 23.74 -4.83 -22.30
C GLY A 410 23.34 -3.96 -21.09
N ALA A 411 24.27 -3.74 -20.16
CA ALA A 411 24.01 -2.93 -18.96
C ALA A 411 23.62 -1.48 -19.26
N ASN A 412 24.00 -0.96 -20.44
CA ASN A 412 23.60 0.36 -20.96
C ASN A 412 22.12 0.44 -21.38
N GLN A 413 21.40 -0.70 -21.42
CA GLN A 413 19.96 -0.80 -21.70
C GLN A 413 19.14 -1.18 -20.46
N GLN A 414 19.80 -1.30 -19.30
CA GLN A 414 19.16 -1.67 -18.05
C GLN A 414 18.94 -0.42 -17.18
N TRP A 415 17.73 -0.30 -16.64
CA TRP A 415 17.28 0.87 -15.91
C TRP A 415 16.61 0.49 -14.60
N ARG A 416 16.95 1.22 -13.54
CA ARG A 416 16.27 1.14 -12.25
C ARG A 416 15.21 2.24 -12.22
N VAL A 417 13.94 1.83 -12.23
CA VAL A 417 12.82 2.74 -11.97
C VAL A 417 12.62 2.83 -10.47
N ASN A 418 12.89 4.01 -9.92
CA ASN A 418 12.92 4.24 -8.48
C ASN A 418 11.57 4.80 -7.99
N SER A 419 11.23 4.51 -6.74
CA SER A 419 9.98 4.96 -6.12
C SER A 419 9.90 6.48 -5.95
N ASP A 420 11.04 7.16 -5.98
CA ASP A 420 11.14 8.62 -5.89
C ASP A 420 10.86 9.32 -7.24
N GLY A 421 10.48 8.56 -8.28
CA GLY A 421 10.22 9.03 -9.63
C GLY A 421 11.47 9.15 -10.51
N SER A 422 12.69 8.93 -9.99
CA SER A 422 13.87 8.89 -10.85
C SER A 422 13.95 7.58 -11.64
N ILE A 423 14.58 7.64 -12.81
CA ILE A 423 14.99 6.45 -13.57
C ILE A 423 16.50 6.53 -13.68
N THR A 424 17.23 5.53 -13.16
CA THR A 424 18.70 5.52 -13.18
C THR A 424 19.24 4.42 -14.08
N GLY A 425 20.29 4.73 -14.85
CA GLY A 425 20.99 3.73 -15.66
C GLY A 425 21.77 2.77 -14.77
N VAL A 426 21.63 1.46 -14.98
CA VAL A 426 22.33 0.44 -14.18
C VAL A 426 23.85 0.52 -14.38
N GLN A 427 24.31 0.81 -15.60
CA GLN A 427 25.74 0.92 -15.91
C GLN A 427 26.40 2.15 -15.29
N SER A 428 25.73 3.32 -15.32
CA SER A 428 26.34 4.60 -14.98
C SER A 428 25.95 5.13 -13.60
N ASN A 429 24.87 4.61 -13.01
CA ASN A 429 24.18 5.17 -11.84
C ASN A 429 23.71 6.63 -12.02
N LEU A 430 23.71 7.15 -13.24
CA LEU A 430 23.21 8.48 -13.57
C LEU A 430 21.70 8.46 -13.81
N CYS A 431 21.06 9.62 -13.61
CA CYS A 431 19.63 9.80 -13.76
C CYS A 431 19.26 10.14 -15.20
N LEU A 432 18.11 9.63 -15.64
CA LEU A 432 17.40 10.04 -16.83
C LEU A 432 16.91 11.47 -16.63
N ASP A 433 17.44 12.40 -17.42
CA ASP A 433 17.37 13.84 -17.21
C ASP A 433 16.90 14.54 -18.49
N VAL A 434 16.02 15.53 -18.36
CA VAL A 434 15.70 16.43 -19.46
C VAL A 434 16.74 17.55 -19.50
N SER A 435 17.45 17.66 -20.64
CA SER A 435 18.56 18.58 -20.80
C SER A 435 18.14 20.04 -20.57
N GLY A 436 18.92 20.75 -19.75
CA GLY A 436 18.65 22.14 -19.37
C GLY A 436 17.36 22.33 -18.56
N ALA A 437 16.77 21.26 -18.00
CA ALA A 437 15.46 21.27 -17.35
C ALA A 437 14.33 21.85 -18.23
N ALA A 438 14.48 21.77 -19.55
CA ALA A 438 13.51 22.29 -20.51
C ALA A 438 12.19 21.51 -20.44
N THR A 439 11.08 22.19 -20.75
CA THR A 439 9.73 21.59 -20.69
C THR A 439 9.02 21.52 -22.05
N ALA A 440 9.60 22.10 -23.10
CA ALA A 440 9.00 22.19 -24.43
C ALA A 440 9.11 20.87 -25.23
N ASN A 441 8.24 20.70 -26.23
CA ASN A 441 8.35 19.62 -27.23
C ASN A 441 9.72 19.65 -27.91
N GLY A 442 10.32 18.47 -28.10
CA GLY A 442 11.65 18.32 -28.69
C GLY A 442 12.81 18.45 -27.70
N SER A 443 12.55 18.79 -26.43
CA SER A 443 13.58 18.81 -25.37
C SER A 443 14.22 17.43 -25.23
N LYS A 444 15.55 17.38 -25.29
CA LYS A 444 16.30 16.11 -25.36
C LYS A 444 16.44 15.45 -24.00
N ILE A 445 16.36 14.12 -24.00
CA ILE A 445 16.66 13.31 -22.81
C ILE A 445 18.13 12.87 -22.85
N GLN A 446 18.77 12.94 -21.69
CA GLN A 446 20.18 12.63 -21.48
C GLN A 446 20.37 11.86 -20.15
N LEU A 447 21.58 11.37 -19.92
CA LEU A 447 22.02 11.02 -18.57
C LEU A 447 22.68 12.23 -17.90
N TYR A 448 22.40 12.40 -16.61
CA TYR A 448 23.06 13.41 -15.81
C TYR A 448 23.18 12.96 -14.35
N SER A 449 24.13 13.56 -13.61
CA SER A 449 24.27 13.33 -12.17
C SER A 449 22.92 13.54 -11.49
N CYS A 450 22.53 12.58 -10.65
CA CYS A 450 21.30 12.65 -9.89
C CYS A 450 21.38 13.82 -8.90
N HIS A 451 20.59 14.87 -9.16
CA HIS A 451 20.51 16.07 -8.32
C HIS A 451 19.11 16.27 -7.73
N GLY A 452 18.16 15.41 -8.09
CA GLY A 452 16.82 15.36 -7.50
C GLY A 452 15.84 16.39 -8.07
N GLY A 453 16.25 17.22 -9.03
CA GLY A 453 15.38 18.19 -9.70
C GLY A 453 14.22 17.54 -10.46
N ASN A 454 13.13 18.29 -10.65
CA ASN A 454 11.89 17.79 -11.28
C ASN A 454 12.10 17.33 -12.74
N ASN A 455 13.14 17.79 -13.42
CA ASN A 455 13.52 17.34 -14.76
C ASN A 455 14.19 15.96 -14.78
N GLN A 456 14.41 15.35 -13.61
CA GLN A 456 14.86 13.96 -13.43
C GLN A 456 13.77 13.05 -12.86
N LYS A 457 12.53 13.56 -12.78
CA LYS A 457 11.39 12.87 -12.19
C LYS A 457 10.39 12.48 -13.27
N TRP A 458 9.94 11.24 -13.20
CA TRP A 458 9.14 10.56 -14.20
C TRP A 458 7.99 9.83 -13.52
N THR A 459 6.82 9.87 -14.16
CA THR A 459 5.65 9.07 -13.80
C THR A 459 5.40 8.08 -14.92
N TRP A 460 5.24 6.79 -14.60
CA TRP A 460 5.01 5.76 -15.59
C TRP A 460 3.70 5.05 -15.28
N THR A 461 2.70 5.27 -16.13
CA THR A 461 1.43 4.54 -16.07
C THR A 461 1.57 3.30 -16.95
N ARG A 462 1.58 2.12 -16.33
CA ARG A 462 1.79 0.81 -16.98
C ARG A 462 0.54 -0.06 -16.89
#